data_AF-A0A5M5BPF7-F1
#
_entry.id   AF-A0A5M5BPF7-F1
#
_cell.length_a   1.000
_cell.length_b   1.000
_cell.length_c   1.000
_cell.angle_alpha   90.00
_cell.angle_beta   90.00
_cell.angle_gamma   90.00
#
_symmetry.space_group_name_H-M   'P 1'
#
loop_
_entity.id
_entity.type
_entity.pdbx_description
1 polymer ?
#
loop_
_entity_poly.entity_id
_entity_poly.type
_entity_poly.pdbx_seq_one_letter_code
_entity_poly.pdbx_strand_id
1 'polypeptide(L)'
;MRKKILFLAGMMACSSLAGAQEISKTWVADKGNGTYQNPVLHADYSDPDVCAAGDDFYMTASSFNCIPGIPILHSNDLVNWSLVNYALPIQEPEEFFDKAQHGKGVWASAIRFHNGEFYIYWGDPDYGIYMI
;
A
#
# COMPACT_ATOMS: atom_id res chain seq x y z
N MET A 1 -27.72 -43.32 31.39
CA MET A 1 -26.39 -43.28 30.73
C MET A 1 -25.94 -41.82 30.62
N ARG A 2 -25.27 -41.31 31.64
CA ARG A 2 -23.86 -40.81 31.61
C ARG A 2 -23.50 -39.92 30.40
N LYS A 3 -23.54 -38.61 30.68
CA LYS A 3 -22.57 -37.54 30.39
C LYS A 3 -21.96 -37.45 28.98
N LYS A 4 -22.10 -36.27 28.37
CA LYS A 4 -20.96 -35.41 27.97
C LYS A 4 -21.48 -33.99 27.70
N ILE A 5 -21.47 -33.17 28.75
CA ILE A 5 -21.42 -31.71 28.62
C ILE A 5 -19.98 -31.42 28.20
N LEU A 6 -19.77 -31.05 26.94
CA LEU A 6 -18.49 -30.51 26.50
C LEU A 6 -18.52 -29.01 26.81
N PHE A 7 -17.72 -28.61 27.80
CA PHE A 7 -17.28 -27.24 27.99
C PHE A 7 -16.46 -26.84 26.76
N LEU A 8 -16.91 -25.80 26.03
CA LEU A 8 -16.04 -25.03 25.14
C LEU A 8 -15.76 -23.69 25.82
N ALA A 9 -14.97 -23.75 26.89
CA ALA A 9 -14.29 -22.59 27.44
C ALA A 9 -12.96 -22.45 26.69
N GLY A 10 -12.77 -21.36 25.95
CA GLY A 10 -11.47 -21.05 25.34
C GLY A 10 -11.54 -20.44 23.95
N MET A 11 -12.24 -19.31 23.77
CA MET A 11 -11.99 -18.40 22.64
C MET A 11 -11.77 -17.01 23.21
N MET A 12 -10.70 -16.85 23.98
CA MET A 12 -10.30 -15.57 24.55
C MET A 12 -8.77 -15.56 24.68
N ALA A 13 -8.09 -15.35 23.56
CA ALA A 13 -6.73 -14.81 23.44
C ALA A 13 -6.21 -14.92 21.99
N CYS A 14 -6.87 -14.25 21.05
CA CYS A 14 -6.21 -13.84 19.81
C CYS A 14 -6.43 -12.33 19.66
N SER A 15 -5.95 -11.59 20.66
CA SER A 15 -5.89 -10.13 20.61
C SER A 15 -4.43 -9.72 20.51
N SER A 16 -4.15 -8.95 19.46
CA SER A 16 -2.98 -8.11 19.20
C SER A 16 -1.61 -8.78 19.08
N LEU A 17 -1.37 -9.41 17.93
CA LEU A 17 -0.12 -9.17 17.21
C LEU A 17 -0.44 -8.28 15.99
N ALA A 18 -1.07 -7.13 16.23
CA ALA A 18 -0.94 -6.04 15.29
C ALA A 18 0.51 -5.58 15.45
N GLY A 19 1.36 -5.88 14.47
CA GLY A 19 2.76 -5.47 14.48
C GLY A 19 2.80 -3.97 14.71
N ALA A 20 3.38 -3.53 15.82
CA ALA A 20 3.60 -2.11 16.05
C ALA A 20 4.43 -1.60 14.86
N GLN A 21 3.99 -0.52 14.23
CA GLN A 21 4.72 0.06 13.13
C GLN A 21 6.10 0.50 13.63
N GLU A 22 7.16 -0.03 13.02
CA GLU A 22 8.53 0.33 13.37
C GLU A 22 8.73 1.83 13.15
N ILE A 23 9.12 2.54 14.20
CA ILE A 23 9.34 3.99 14.13
C ILE A 23 10.71 4.24 13.50
N SER A 24 10.73 5.01 12.43
CA SER A 24 11.96 5.40 11.75
C SER A 24 12.92 6.15 12.70
N LYS A 25 14.21 5.79 12.63
CA LYS A 25 15.27 6.42 13.42
C LYS A 25 15.75 7.76 12.84
N THR A 26 15.39 8.06 11.59
CA THR A 26 15.91 9.22 10.85
C THR A 26 14.87 10.31 10.64
N TRP A 27 13.60 9.94 10.47
CA TRP A 27 12.52 10.88 10.20
C TRP A 27 11.18 10.36 10.72
N VAL A 28 10.48 11.16 11.51
CA VAL A 28 9.13 10.88 11.98
C VAL A 28 8.26 12.09 11.70
N ALA A 29 7.20 11.92 10.90
CA ALA A 29 6.31 13.02 10.50
C ALA A 29 5.34 13.40 11.62
N ASP A 30 4.83 12.41 12.36
CA ASP A 30 3.97 12.63 13.51
C ASP A 30 4.79 13.08 14.73
N LYS A 31 4.40 14.21 15.34
CA LYS A 31 5.08 14.77 16.52
C LYS A 31 4.53 14.23 17.85
N GLY A 32 3.50 13.38 17.81
CA GLY A 32 2.87 12.79 19.00
C GLY A 32 2.09 13.78 19.87
N ASN A 33 1.81 14.98 19.36
CA ASN A 33 1.13 16.06 20.07
C ASN A 33 -0.08 16.63 19.30
N GLY A 34 -0.62 15.84 18.36
CA GLY A 34 -1.74 16.26 17.50
C GLY A 34 -1.31 17.17 16.34
N THR A 35 0.00 17.32 16.08
CA THR A 35 0.54 18.05 14.94
C THR A 35 1.53 17.16 14.16
N TYR A 36 1.79 17.52 12.91
CA TYR A 36 2.75 16.81 12.05
C TYR A 36 3.80 17.76 11.45
N GLN A 37 4.79 17.21 10.77
CA GLN A 37 5.74 17.94 9.92
C GLN A 37 5.85 17.31 8.54
N ASN A 38 6.12 18.16 7.54
CA ASN A 38 6.39 17.72 6.19
C ASN A 38 7.88 17.44 5.96
N PRO A 39 8.21 16.47 5.08
CA PRO A 39 7.27 15.61 4.35
C PRO A 39 6.66 14.50 5.24
N VAL A 40 5.39 14.13 4.97
CA VAL A 40 4.72 13.01 5.67
C VAL A 40 5.40 11.66 5.41
N LEU A 41 5.99 11.51 4.23
CA LEU A 41 6.85 10.38 3.85
C LEU A 41 8.20 10.94 3.39
N HIS A 42 9.26 10.68 4.15
CA HIS A 42 10.62 11.06 3.81
C HIS A 42 11.35 9.88 3.13
N ALA A 43 10.78 9.43 2.02
CA ALA A 43 11.22 8.28 1.23
C ALA A 43 10.83 8.47 -0.25
N ASP A 44 11.30 7.58 -1.12
CA ASP A 44 11.05 7.64 -2.56
C ASP A 44 9.68 7.04 -2.93
N TYR A 45 8.64 7.86 -2.83
CA TYR A 45 7.29 7.58 -3.33
C TYR A 45 6.88 8.71 -4.28
N SER A 46 7.34 8.61 -5.54
CA SER A 46 7.08 9.60 -6.59
C SER A 46 5.66 9.50 -7.14
N ASP A 47 5.15 10.61 -7.65
CA ASP A 47 3.78 10.76 -8.19
C ASP A 47 2.68 10.16 -7.27
N PRO A 48 2.63 10.53 -5.98
CA PRO A 48 1.65 9.95 -5.07
C PRO A 48 0.22 10.37 -5.45
N ASP A 49 -0.65 9.39 -5.60
CA ASP A 49 -2.11 9.59 -5.74
C ASP A 49 -2.83 8.85 -4.62
N VAL A 50 -3.83 9.50 -4.01
CA VAL A 50 -4.49 9.04 -2.78
C VAL A 50 -6.00 8.99 -2.99
N CYS A 51 -6.63 7.94 -2.47
CA CYS A 51 -8.09 7.87 -2.35
C CYS A 51 -8.53 7.42 -0.96
N ALA A 52 -9.78 7.71 -0.59
CA ALA A 52 -10.41 7.23 0.62
C ALA A 52 -11.34 6.04 0.30
N ALA A 53 -11.37 5.06 1.20
CA ALA A 53 -12.31 3.94 1.18
C ALA A 53 -12.90 3.76 2.59
N GLY A 54 -13.96 4.51 2.88
CA GLY A 54 -14.50 4.62 4.25
C GLY A 54 -13.63 5.53 5.11
N ASP A 55 -13.21 5.03 6.28
CA ASP A 55 -12.33 5.75 7.22
C ASP A 55 -10.83 5.49 6.96
N ASP A 56 -10.52 4.76 5.90
CA ASP A 56 -9.16 4.39 5.49
C ASP A 56 -8.72 5.16 4.24
N PHE A 57 -7.44 5.51 4.19
CA PHE A 57 -6.79 6.15 3.06
C PHE A 57 -5.77 5.23 2.41
N TYR A 58 -5.73 5.22 1.09
CA TYR A 58 -4.83 4.41 0.29
C TYR A 58 -4.06 5.28 -0.69
N MET A 59 -2.75 5.06 -0.78
CA MET A 59 -1.85 5.76 -1.69
C MET A 59 -1.19 4.77 -2.65
N THR A 60 -1.05 5.18 -3.90
CA THR A 60 -0.14 4.57 -4.88
C THR A 60 0.98 5.54 -5.25
N ALA A 61 2.07 5.02 -5.80
CA ALA A 61 3.20 5.81 -6.31
C ALA A 61 3.77 5.16 -7.57
N SER A 62 4.53 5.93 -8.36
CA SER A 62 5.31 5.41 -9.49
C SER A 62 6.36 4.41 -9.00
N SER A 63 6.58 3.34 -9.77
CA SER A 63 7.62 2.34 -9.49
C SER A 63 8.62 2.16 -10.64
N PHE A 64 8.38 2.80 -11.79
CA PHE A 64 9.15 2.62 -13.01
C PHE A 64 9.35 1.13 -13.29
N ASN A 65 10.61 0.68 -13.35
CA ASN A 65 11.01 -0.69 -13.68
C ASN A 65 11.23 -1.57 -12.44
N CYS A 66 10.86 -1.11 -11.24
CA CYS A 66 10.92 -1.89 -10.01
C CYS A 66 9.71 -2.82 -9.93
N ILE A 67 9.97 -4.11 -9.71
CA ILE A 67 8.94 -5.13 -9.47
C ILE A 67 9.15 -5.81 -8.10
N PRO A 68 8.08 -6.12 -7.34
CA PRO A 68 6.69 -5.79 -7.65
C PRO A 68 6.46 -4.26 -7.67
N GLY A 69 5.62 -3.82 -8.60
CA GLY A 69 5.35 -2.41 -8.90
C GLY A 69 4.03 -1.92 -8.32
N ILE A 70 3.77 -0.61 -8.44
CA ILE A 70 2.57 0.04 -7.88
C ILE A 70 2.44 -0.25 -6.38
N PRO A 71 3.32 0.29 -5.52
CA PRO A 71 3.22 0.11 -4.07
C PRO A 71 1.89 0.66 -3.56
N ILE A 72 1.25 -0.08 -2.66
CA ILE A 72 0.01 0.32 -1.99
C ILE A 72 0.33 0.62 -0.54
N LEU A 73 0.18 1.89 -0.17
CA LEU A 73 0.30 2.32 1.21
C LEU A 73 -1.08 2.57 1.80
N HIS A 74 -1.21 2.34 3.10
CA HIS A 74 -2.43 2.56 3.87
C HIS A 74 -2.16 3.53 5.03
N SER A 75 -3.14 4.35 5.36
CA SER A 75 -3.14 5.25 6.51
C SER A 75 -4.56 5.47 7.02
N ASN A 76 -4.70 5.76 8.31
CA ASN A 76 -5.96 6.21 8.92
C ASN A 76 -6.00 7.72 9.19
N ASP A 77 -4.90 8.44 8.99
CA ASP A 77 -4.74 9.84 9.41
C ASP A 77 -4.01 10.74 8.39
N LEU A 78 -3.65 10.20 7.22
CA LEU A 78 -2.89 10.85 6.15
C LEU A 78 -1.43 11.23 6.51
N VAL A 79 -0.97 10.90 7.72
CA VAL A 79 0.38 11.23 8.23
C VAL A 79 1.23 9.97 8.37
N ASN A 80 0.66 8.95 9.02
CA ASN A 80 1.31 7.69 9.32
C ASN A 80 0.92 6.67 8.25
N TRP A 81 1.86 6.36 7.36
CA TRP A 81 1.65 5.47 6.21
C TRP A 81 2.41 4.15 6.37
N SER A 82 1.77 3.04 6.04
CA SER A 82 2.37 1.70 5.99
C SER A 82 2.27 1.12 4.59
N LEU A 83 3.36 0.56 4.07
CA LEU A 83 3.30 -0.27 2.86
C LEU A 83 2.55 -1.57 3.18
N VAL A 84 1.43 -1.81 2.52
CA VAL A 84 0.56 -2.97 2.78
C VAL A 84 0.51 -3.96 1.63
N ASN A 85 0.81 -3.53 0.40
CA ASN A 85 0.85 -4.41 -0.76
C ASN A 85 1.59 -3.79 -1.96
N TYR A 86 1.66 -4.54 -3.05
CA TYR A 86 1.99 -4.06 -4.39
C TYR A 86 0.93 -4.58 -5.37
N ALA A 87 0.39 -3.73 -6.24
CA ALA A 87 -0.66 -4.15 -7.16
C ALA A 87 -0.12 -4.90 -8.39
N LEU A 88 1.10 -4.57 -8.85
CA LEU A 88 1.65 -5.12 -10.08
C LEU A 88 2.76 -6.15 -9.78
N PRO A 89 2.49 -7.47 -9.86
CA PRO A 89 3.50 -8.48 -9.55
C PRO A 89 4.60 -8.58 -10.61
N ILE A 90 4.27 -8.38 -11.89
CA ILE A 90 5.16 -8.48 -13.05
C ILE A 90 4.87 -7.31 -14.00
N GLN A 91 5.90 -6.75 -14.62
CA GLN A 91 5.78 -5.67 -15.59
C GLN A 91 5.54 -6.22 -17.00
N GLU A 92 4.51 -5.75 -17.68
CA GLU A 92 4.17 -6.15 -19.05
C GLU A 92 4.69 -5.13 -20.08
N PRO A 93 5.18 -5.57 -21.27
CA PRO A 93 5.37 -6.96 -21.68
C PRO A 93 6.65 -7.57 -21.09
N GLU A 94 6.55 -8.80 -20.57
CA GLU A 94 7.64 -9.47 -19.83
C GLU A 94 8.96 -9.56 -20.62
N GLU A 95 8.95 -9.92 -21.91
CA GLU A 95 10.17 -9.99 -22.75
C GLU A 95 10.93 -8.64 -22.82
N PHE A 96 10.21 -7.53 -22.70
CA PHE A 96 10.83 -6.21 -22.69
C PHE A 96 11.40 -5.83 -21.32
N PHE A 97 10.73 -6.23 -20.24
CA PHE A 97 11.05 -5.87 -18.87
C PHE A 97 11.87 -6.93 -18.11
N ASP A 98 12.10 -8.11 -18.68
CA ASP A 98 13.07 -9.13 -18.21
C ASP A 98 14.54 -8.74 -18.53
N LYS A 99 14.79 -7.43 -18.58
CA LYS A 99 16.10 -6.80 -18.78
C LYS A 99 16.06 -5.41 -18.15
N ALA A 100 17.22 -4.83 -17.91
CA ALA A 100 17.30 -3.50 -17.31
C ALA A 100 16.63 -2.44 -18.20
N GLN A 101 15.61 -1.77 -17.67
CA GLN A 101 14.84 -0.73 -18.36
C GLN A 101 14.69 0.53 -17.47
N HIS A 102 15.81 1.16 -17.13
CA HIS A 102 15.81 2.28 -16.18
C HIS A 102 14.85 3.41 -16.62
N GLY A 103 13.95 3.80 -15.72
CA GLY A 103 12.99 4.90 -15.96
C GLY A 103 11.81 4.55 -16.89
N LYS A 104 11.63 3.28 -17.27
CA LYS A 104 10.48 2.79 -18.03
C LYS A 104 9.50 2.02 -17.15
N GLY A 105 8.33 1.64 -17.67
CA GLY A 105 7.34 0.86 -16.92
C GLY A 105 6.29 1.76 -16.28
N VAL A 106 6.06 1.59 -14.98
CA VAL A 106 5.01 2.30 -14.24
C VAL A 106 5.40 3.77 -13.99
N TRP A 107 4.83 4.68 -14.77
CA TRP A 107 4.84 6.12 -14.47
C TRP A 107 3.62 6.46 -13.60
N ALA A 108 3.31 7.75 -13.45
CA ALA A 108 2.26 8.27 -12.56
C ALA A 108 0.98 7.41 -12.61
N SER A 109 0.64 6.84 -11.46
CA SER A 109 -0.55 6.01 -11.26
C SER A 109 -1.66 6.81 -10.60
N ALA A 110 -2.91 6.38 -10.81
CA ALA A 110 -4.10 6.98 -10.21
C ALA A 110 -4.99 5.88 -9.61
N ILE A 111 -5.24 5.95 -8.31
CA ILE A 111 -6.05 4.98 -7.55
C ILE A 111 -7.43 5.56 -7.24
N ARG A 112 -8.50 4.82 -7.54
CA ARG A 112 -9.87 5.22 -7.21
C ARG A 112 -10.60 4.07 -6.54
N PHE A 113 -11.42 4.39 -5.55
CA PHE A 113 -12.31 3.43 -4.91
C PHE A 113 -13.75 3.69 -5.34
N HIS A 114 -14.43 2.67 -5.85
CA HIS A 114 -15.82 2.74 -6.27
C HIS A 114 -16.53 1.40 -6.07
N ASN A 115 -17.72 1.41 -5.46
CA ASN A 115 -18.57 0.23 -5.26
C ASN A 115 -17.88 -0.99 -4.61
N GLY A 116 -16.96 -0.77 -3.66
CA GLY A 116 -16.27 -1.85 -2.97
C GLY A 116 -15.00 -2.34 -3.67
N GLU A 117 -14.61 -1.71 -4.77
CA GLU A 117 -13.45 -2.09 -5.59
C GLU A 117 -12.47 -0.92 -5.73
N PHE A 118 -11.18 -1.26 -5.79
CA PHE A 118 -10.13 -0.33 -6.18
C PHE A 118 -9.84 -0.49 -7.67
N TYR A 119 -9.62 0.64 -8.33
CA TYR A 119 -9.20 0.73 -9.73
C TYR A 119 -7.93 1.55 -9.76
N ILE A 120 -6.85 0.98 -10.30
CA ILE A 120 -5.57 1.67 -10.46
C ILE A 120 -5.23 1.77 -11.93
N TYR A 121 -5.17 2.99 -12.44
CA TYR A 121 -4.71 3.29 -13.79
C TYR A 121 -3.25 3.73 -13.75
N TRP A 122 -2.44 3.32 -14.71
CA TRP A 122 -1.10 3.88 -14.89
C TRP A 122 -0.74 3.97 -16.36
N GLY A 123 0.13 4.93 -16.67
CA GLY A 123 0.73 5.05 -18.00
C GLY A 123 2.10 4.39 -18.05
N ASP A 124 2.37 3.74 -19.18
CA ASP A 124 3.72 3.50 -19.69
C ASP A 124 3.84 4.32 -21.00
N PRO A 125 4.73 5.32 -21.08
CA PRO A 125 4.86 6.16 -22.28
C PRO A 125 5.20 5.40 -23.56
N ASP A 126 5.77 4.19 -23.45
CA ASP A 126 6.17 3.37 -24.58
C ASP A 126 5.08 2.35 -24.98
N TYR A 127 4.28 1.87 -24.03
CA TYR A 127 3.33 0.75 -24.26
C TYR A 127 1.85 1.10 -24.11
N GLY A 128 1.50 2.21 -23.44
CA GLY A 128 0.14 2.71 -23.34
C GLY A 128 -0.39 2.82 -21.91
N ILE A 129 -1.71 2.78 -21.75
CA ILE A 129 -2.38 2.93 -20.45
C ILE A 129 -2.95 1.58 -20.04
N TYR A 130 -2.72 1.22 -18.78
CA TYR A 130 -3.19 -0.01 -18.17
C TYR A 130 -4.11 0.27 -16.99
N MET A 131 -4.85 -0.76 -16.58
CA MET A 131 -5.71 -0.74 -15.40
C MET A 131 -5.56 -2.07 -14.67
N ILE A 132 -5.49 -2.02 -13.34
CA ILE A 132 -5.58 -3.18 -12.44
C ILE A 132 -6.61 -2.93 -11.33
#